data_AF-A0ABD6J6H4-F1
#
_entry.id   AF-A0ABD6J6H4-F1
#
_cell.length_a   1.000
_cell.length_b   1.000
_cell.length_c   1.000
_cell.angle_alpha   90.00
_cell.angle_beta   90.00
_cell.angle_gamma   90.00
#
_symmetry.space_group_name_H-M   'P 1'
#
loop_
_entity.id
_entity.type
_entity.pdbx_description
1 polymer ?
#
loop_
_entity_poly.entity_id
_entity_poly.type
_entity_poly.pdbx_seq_one_letter_code
_entity_poly.pdbx_strand_id
1 'polypeptide(L)' 'MNEVMYTMFKGYYPLGLFSVDDCRLAVQVHYFGKEQFKEITGQDYDVPTVAPTA' A
#
# COMPACT_ATOMS: atom_id res chain seq x y z
N MET A 1 -0.34 -13.84 4.11
CA MET A 1 0.60 -12.73 3.95
C MET A 1 1.81 -13.27 3.22
N ASN A 2 2.17 -12.66 2.10
CA ASN A 2 3.35 -13.02 1.35
C ASN A 2 4.51 -12.13 1.80
N GLU A 3 5.42 -12.70 2.59
CA GLU A 3 6.53 -11.98 3.23
C GLU A 3 7.49 -11.35 2.22
N VAL A 4 7.64 -11.97 1.04
CA VAL A 4 8.46 -11.44 -0.06
C VAL A 4 7.83 -10.17 -0.63
N MET A 5 6.53 -10.20 -0.90
CA MET A 5 5.80 -9.05 -1.43
C MET A 5 5.74 -7.91 -0.40
N TYR A 6 5.49 -8.21 0.87
CA TYR A 6 5.49 -7.18 1.91
C TYR A 6 6.85 -6.47 2.03
N THR A 7 7.95 -7.23 2.05
CA THR A 7 9.31 -6.67 2.10
C THR A 7 9.60 -5.79 0.88
N MET A 8 9.17 -6.23 -0.31
CA MET A 8 9.34 -5.48 -1.55
C MET A 8 8.61 -4.14 -1.50
N PHE A 9 7.32 -4.13 -1.15
CA PHE A 9 6.53 -2.90 -1.05
C PHE A 9 7.09 -1.95 0.02
N LYS A 10 7.50 -2.48 1.18
CA LYS A 10 8.10 -1.69 2.25
C LYS A 10 9.41 -1.01 1.85
N GLY A 11 10.23 -1.67 1.02
CA GLY A 11 11.48 -1.08 0.51
C GLY A 11 11.27 -0.13 -0.67
N TYR A 12 10.28 -0.39 -1.52
CA TYR A 12 10.13 0.31 -2.81
C TYR A 12 9.17 1.50 -2.76
N TYR A 13 8.17 1.47 -1.88
CA TYR A 13 7.27 2.59 -1.65
C TYR A 13 8.00 3.90 -1.26
N PRO A 14 8.96 3.94 -0.30
CA PRO A 14 9.69 5.16 0.01
C PRO A 14 10.62 5.64 -1.12
N LEU A 15 10.93 4.78 -2.10
CA LEU A 15 11.69 5.14 -3.30
C LEU A 15 10.80 5.74 -4.40
N GLY A 16 9.49 5.84 -4.18
CA GLY A 16 8.53 6.33 -5.18
C GLY A 16 8.29 5.36 -6.34
N LEU A 17 8.64 4.08 -6.17
CA LEU A 17 8.41 3.04 -7.18
C LEU A 17 6.96 2.53 -7.20
N PHE A 18 6.20 2.78 -6.13
CA PHE A 18 4.80 2.41 -5.99
C PHE A 18 4.01 3.58 -5.44
N SER A 19 2.79 3.75 -5.94
CA SER A 19 1.80 4.69 -5.41
C SER A 19 1.01 4.07 -4.26
N VAL A 20 0.27 4.91 -3.53
CA VAL A 20 -0.69 4.45 -2.52
C VAL A 20 -1.71 3.47 -3.12
N ASP A 21 -2.17 3.72 -4.34
CA ASP A 21 -3.14 2.86 -5.03
C ASP A 21 -2.56 1.47 -5.34
N ASP A 22 -1.27 1.38 -5.70
CA ASP A 22 -0.58 0.09 -5.88
C ASP A 22 -0.55 -0.69 -4.55
N CYS A 23 -0.28 0.00 -3.44
CA CYS A 23 -0.34 -0.59 -2.11
C CYS A 23 -1.77 -1.04 -1.74
N ARG A 24 -2.83 -0.34 -2.19
CA ARG A 24 -4.22 -0.77 -1.98
C ARG A 24 -4.54 -2.03 -2.78
N LEU A 25 -4.14 -2.07 -4.04
CA LEU A 25 -4.31 -3.24 -4.90
C LEU A 25 -3.63 -4.46 -4.28
N ALA A 26 -2.42 -4.29 -3.73
CA ALA A 26 -1.69 -5.34 -3.03
C ALA A 26 -2.46 -5.93 -1.83
N VAL A 27 -3.23 -5.10 -1.12
CA VAL A 27 -4.16 -5.58 -0.07
C VAL A 27 -5.32 -6.37 -0.66
N GLN A 28 -5.91 -5.88 -1.75
CA GLN A 28 -7.04 -6.56 -2.43
C GLN A 28 -6.66 -7.93 -3.01
N VAL A 29 -5.42 -8.08 -3.51
CA VAL A 29 -4.89 -9.37 -3.99
C VAL A 29 -4.28 -10.22 -2.87
N HIS A 30 -4.48 -9.84 -1.60
CA HIS A 30 -4.05 -10.56 -0.42
C HIS A 30 -2.52 -10.76 -0.28
N TYR A 31 -1.70 -9.89 -0.88
CA TYR A 31 -0.25 -9.89 -0.65
C TYR A 31 0.09 -9.53 0.79
N PHE A 32 -0.58 -8.52 1.35
CA PHE A 32 -0.51 -8.13 2.75
C PHE A 32 -1.85 -7.54 3.22
N GLY A 33 -1.98 -7.26 4.52
CA GLY A 33 -3.22 -6.77 5.12
C GLY A 33 -3.30 -5.25 5.26
N LYS A 34 -4.43 -4.76 5.75
CA LYS A 34 -4.67 -3.33 6.01
C LYS A 34 -3.68 -2.73 7.01
N GLU A 35 -3.24 -3.50 7.99
CA GLU A 35 -2.23 -3.07 8.97
C GLU A 35 -0.89 -2.77 8.29
N GLN A 36 -0.47 -3.66 7.39
CA GLN A 36 0.77 -3.52 6.63
C GLN A 36 0.69 -2.37 5.63
N PHE A 37 -0.48 -2.15 5.02
CA PHE A 37 -0.71 -0.97 4.19
C PHE A 37 -0.45 0.33 4.97
N LYS A 38 -0.95 0.41 6.20
CA LYS A 38 -0.73 1.56 7.08
C LYS A 38 0.73 1.71 7.48
N GLU A 39 1.44 0.61 7.72
CA GLU A 39 2.88 0.65 7.99
C GLU A 39 3.70 1.15 6.79
N ILE A 40 3.35 0.74 5.57
CA ILE A 40 4.09 1.10 4.35
C ILE A 40 3.78 2.55 3.93
N THR A 41 2.49 2.90 3.90
CA THR A 41 2.02 4.16 3.32
C THR A 41 1.83 5.27 4.35
N GLY A 42 1.72 4.93 5.64
CA GLY A 42 1.31 5.84 6.71
C GLY A 42 -0.19 6.18 6.68
N GLN A 43 -0.95 5.66 5.71
CA GLN A 43 -2.35 5.99 5.51
C GLN A 43 -3.28 4.88 6.00
N ASP A 44 -4.46 5.27 6.46
CA ASP A 44 -5.48 4.29 6.81
C ASP A 44 -6.16 3.76 5.55
N TYR A 45 -6.27 2.43 5.43
CA TYR A 45 -6.82 1.79 4.23
C TYR A 45 -8.29 2.17 4.00
N ASP A 46 -9.07 2.35 5.06
CA ASP A 46 -10.51 2.65 4.96
C ASP A 46 -10.81 4.10 4.58
N VAL A 47 -9.82 5.00 4.66
CA VAL A 47 -9.97 6.38 4.18
C VAL A 47 -9.76 6.36 2.68
N PRO A 48 -10.78 6.58 1.83
CA PRO A 48 -10.56 6.62 0.39
C PRO A 48 -9.56 7.73 0.05
N THR A 49 -8.58 7.43 -0.81
CA THR A 49 -7.74 8.47 -1.38
C THR A 49 -8.68 9.37 -2.20
N VAL A 50 -9.04 10.52 -1.66
CA VAL A 50 -9.80 11.53 -2.40
C VAL A 50 -8.95 11.89 -3.62
N ALA A 51 -9.35 11.39 -4.79
CA ALA A 51 -8.75 11.85 -6.04
C ALA A 51 -8.90 13.37 -6.08
N PRO A 52 -7.83 14.14 -6.37
CA PRO A 52 -7.97 15.58 -6.52
C PRO A 52 -9.03 15.81 -7.60
N THR A 53 -10.14 16.45 -7.21
CA THR A 53 -11.14 16.96 -8.14
C THR A 53 -10.44 17.94 -9.06
N ALA A 54 -10.36 17.57 -10.34
CA ALA A 54 -9.88 18.41 -11.43
C ALA A 54 -10.75 19.66 -11.60
#